data_AF-A0AAV5WPV4-F1
#
_entry.id   AF-A0AAV5WPV4-F1
#
_cell.length_a   1.000
_cell.length_b   1.000
_cell.length_c   1.000
_cell.angle_alpha   90.00
_cell.angle_beta   90.00
_cell.angle_gamma   90.00
#
_symmetry.space_group_name_H-M   'P 1'
#
loop_
_entity.id
_entity.type
_entity.pdbx_description
1 polymer ?
#
loop_
_entity_poly.entity_id
_entity_poly.type
_entity_poly.pdbx_seq_one_letter_code
_entity_poly.pdbx_strand_id
1 'polypeptide(L)'
;IMRLLAVFVSLLPVVLGLKFLSYNPVYGRSHLTFMHALHETLIDAGHEVHVITPIIDSRLKLEKTRAKVIIIPQSEAGVAFEGGFEAEMISNAWVAEGLGGTMGSMKRFMAAWQGTCNYTLQYPGLMEQLAKEKYDGAISEPICFCAYGIFEQLGIENIATTLSTASSE
;
A
#
# COMPACT_ATOMS: atom_id res chain seq x y z
N ILE A 1 -3.09 6.50 50.44
CA ILE A 1 -2.32 6.95 49.25
C ILE A 1 -1.97 5.77 48.34
N MET A 2 -1.20 4.77 48.80
CA MET A 2 -0.78 3.62 47.96
C MET A 2 -1.93 2.76 47.40
N ARG A 3 -3.01 2.55 48.16
CA ARG A 3 -4.23 1.85 47.69
C ARG A 3 -5.06 2.66 46.68
N LEU A 4 -5.05 3.99 46.79
CA LEU A 4 -5.75 4.88 45.86
C LEU A 4 -5.02 4.97 44.51
N LEU A 5 -3.68 4.96 44.53
CA LEU A 5 -2.84 4.89 43.33
C LEU A 5 -3.06 3.59 42.55
N ALA A 6 -3.15 2.44 43.22
CA ALA A 6 -3.41 1.15 42.56
C ALA A 6 -4.76 1.11 41.83
N VAL A 7 -5.81 1.67 42.46
CA VAL A 7 -7.15 1.79 41.83
C VAL A 7 -7.11 2.73 40.62
N PHE A 8 -6.37 3.84 40.71
CA PHE A 8 -6.22 4.77 39.59
C PHE A 8 -5.49 4.15 38.39
N VAL A 9 -4.43 3.38 38.63
CA VAL A 9 -3.69 2.67 37.57
C VAL A 9 -4.53 1.58 36.91
N SER A 10 -5.39 0.87 37.67
CA SER A 10 -6.31 -0.13 37.09
C SER A 10 -7.46 0.45 36.26
N LEU A 11 -7.73 1.76 36.40
CA LEU A 11 -8.74 2.48 35.63
C LEU A 11 -8.18 3.10 34.34
N LEU A 12 -6.87 3.05 34.13
CA LEU A 12 -6.28 3.46 32.86
C LEU A 12 -6.64 2.40 31.82
N PRO A 13 -7.34 2.76 30.73
CA PRO A 13 -7.59 1.83 29.66
C PRO A 13 -6.23 1.40 29.08
N VAL A 14 -5.98 0.09 29.08
CA VAL A 14 -4.87 -0.49 28.33
C VAL A 14 -5.28 -0.41 26.86
N VAL A 15 -4.92 0.69 26.20
CA VAL A 15 -5.09 0.81 24.75
C VAL A 15 -3.95 0.00 24.13
N LEU A 16 -4.24 -1.25 23.79
CA LEU A 16 -3.35 -2.06 22.97
C LEU A 16 -3.44 -1.53 21.54
N GLY A 17 -2.39 -0.85 21.09
CA GLY A 17 -2.27 -0.45 19.69
C GLY A 17 -2.23 -1.68 18.80
N LEU A 18 -3.20 -1.79 17.89
CA LEU A 18 -3.19 -2.77 16.80
C LEU A 18 -2.01 -2.54 15.85
N LYS A 19 -1.54 -3.62 15.21
CA LYS A 19 -0.52 -3.59 14.16
C LYS A 19 -1.14 -3.83 12.79
N PHE A 20 -1.02 -2.84 11.91
CA PHE A 20 -1.53 -2.89 10.54
C PHE A 20 -0.42 -3.14 9.51
N LEU A 21 -0.71 -3.98 8.54
CA LEU A 21 0.09 -4.11 7.32
C LEU A 21 -0.60 -3.41 6.16
N SER A 22 0.07 -2.45 5.53
CA SER A 22 -0.42 -1.80 4.32
C SER A 22 0.43 -2.15 3.11
N TYR A 23 -0.22 -2.35 1.97
CA TYR A 23 0.45 -2.44 0.68
C TYR A 23 0.10 -1.19 -0.13
N ASN A 24 1.09 -0.35 -0.39
CA ASN A 24 0.90 0.92 -1.08
C ASN A 24 2.02 1.14 -2.10
N PRO A 25 1.82 0.74 -3.36
CA PRO A 25 2.81 0.96 -4.40
C PRO A 25 2.89 2.43 -4.81
N VAL A 26 4.05 2.82 -5.34
CA VAL A 26 4.32 4.17 -5.86
C VAL A 26 3.94 4.21 -7.33
N TYR A 27 2.75 4.70 -7.64
CA TYR A 27 2.26 4.82 -9.04
C TYR A 27 1.40 6.05 -9.33
N GLY A 28 0.92 6.75 -8.30
CA GLY A 28 0.08 7.92 -8.47
C GLY A 28 0.08 8.80 -7.23
N ARG A 29 0.26 10.11 -7.40
CA ARG A 29 0.38 11.05 -6.28
C ARG A 29 -0.86 11.06 -5.38
N SER A 30 -2.06 11.04 -5.96
CA SER A 30 -3.32 11.02 -5.20
C SER A 30 -3.42 9.80 -4.28
N HIS A 31 -3.10 8.62 -4.79
CA HIS A 31 -3.10 7.37 -4.04
C HIS A 31 -2.08 7.40 -2.89
N LEU A 32 -0.87 7.92 -3.15
CA LEU A 32 0.15 8.10 -2.11
C LEU A 32 -0.31 9.08 -1.02
N THR A 33 -0.87 10.23 -1.41
CA THR A 33 -1.36 11.24 -0.45
C THR A 33 -2.48 10.67 0.42
N PHE A 34 -3.46 9.99 -0.18
CA PHE A 34 -4.57 9.40 0.56
C PHE A 34 -4.10 8.31 1.52
N MET A 35 -3.31 7.35 1.05
CA MET A 35 -2.81 6.25 1.87
C MET A 35 -1.89 6.76 2.98
N HIS A 36 -1.04 7.74 2.70
CA HIS A 36 -0.21 8.39 3.71
C HIS A 36 -1.05 9.03 4.82
N ALA A 37 -2.07 9.82 4.48
CA ALA A 37 -2.96 10.42 5.48
C ALA A 37 -3.68 9.35 6.32
N LEU A 38 -4.09 8.25 5.69
CA LEU A 38 -4.70 7.11 6.38
C LEU A 38 -3.72 6.43 7.36
N HIS A 39 -2.46 6.20 6.94
CA HIS A 39 -1.43 5.63 7.81
C HIS A 39 -1.13 6.54 9.01
N GLU A 40 -0.95 7.84 8.77
CA GLU A 40 -0.67 8.80 9.85
C GLU A 40 -1.85 8.90 10.84
N THR A 41 -3.09 8.80 10.34
CA THR A 41 -4.30 8.77 11.20
C THR A 41 -4.33 7.54 12.12
N LEU A 42 -3.96 6.36 11.60
CA LEU A 42 -3.85 5.16 12.43
C LEU A 42 -2.74 5.30 13.49
N ILE A 43 -1.61 5.89 13.11
CA ILE A 43 -0.51 6.15 14.03
C ILE A 43 -0.92 7.14 15.12
N ASP A 44 -1.64 8.22 14.77
CA ASP A 44 -2.16 9.18 15.73
C ASP A 44 -3.17 8.56 16.72
N ALA A 45 -3.89 7.52 16.29
CA ALA A 45 -4.75 6.72 17.15
C ALA A 45 -3.99 5.72 18.05
N GLY A 46 -2.66 5.66 17.95
CA GLY A 46 -1.80 4.79 18.76
C GLY A 46 -1.53 3.41 18.15
N HIS A 47 -1.78 3.22 16.86
CA HIS A 47 -1.51 1.97 16.15
C HIS A 47 -0.11 1.94 15.53
N GLU A 48 0.41 0.72 15.32
CA GLU A 48 1.64 0.49 14.58
C GLU A 48 1.30 0.20 13.12
N VAL A 49 1.99 0.84 12.17
CA VAL A 49 1.72 0.68 10.74
C VAL A 49 3.01 0.31 10.01
N HIS A 50 2.98 -0.84 9.33
CA HIS A 50 4.02 -1.27 8.40
C HIS A 50 3.53 -1.10 6.97
N VAL A 51 4.35 -0.57 6.07
CA VAL A 51 3.95 -0.30 4.69
C VAL A 51 4.92 -0.96 3.72
N ILE A 52 4.45 -1.95 2.97
CA ILE A 52 5.17 -2.48 1.81
C ILE A 52 4.96 -1.49 0.66
N THR A 53 6.06 -0.93 0.16
CA THR A 53 6.05 0.13 -0.86
C THR A 53 6.83 -0.30 -2.09
N PRO A 54 6.21 -1.04 -3.02
CA PRO A 54 6.81 -1.32 -4.31
C PRO A 54 6.85 -0.09 -5.21
N ILE A 55 8.00 0.15 -5.83
CA ILE A 55 8.16 1.24 -6.77
C ILE A 55 7.65 0.80 -8.15
N ILE A 56 6.64 1.51 -8.68
CA ILE A 56 6.18 1.37 -10.08
C ILE A 56 6.63 2.59 -10.88
N ASP A 57 6.47 3.79 -10.33
CA ASP A 57 7.02 5.06 -10.85
C ASP A 57 8.02 5.65 -9.85
N SER A 58 9.29 5.63 -10.21
CA SER A 58 10.41 6.13 -9.40
C SER A 58 10.51 7.66 -9.37
N ARG A 59 9.78 8.37 -10.24
CA ARG A 59 9.79 9.83 -10.32
C ARG A 59 8.94 10.47 -9.22
N LEU A 60 8.02 9.71 -8.63
CA LEU A 60 7.21 10.16 -7.50
C LEU A 60 8.00 10.07 -6.20
N LYS A 61 7.95 11.14 -5.42
CA LYS A 61 8.60 11.21 -4.10
C LYS A 61 7.65 10.72 -3.03
N LEU A 62 8.17 9.88 -2.15
CA LEU A 62 7.47 9.49 -0.92
C LEU A 62 7.54 10.63 0.09
N GLU A 63 6.42 10.88 0.75
CA GLU A 63 6.36 11.79 1.89
C GLU A 63 7.07 11.17 3.10
N LYS A 64 7.58 12.01 3.99
CA LYS A 64 8.15 11.53 5.26
C LYS A 64 7.02 10.99 6.13
N THR A 65 7.16 9.76 6.61
CA THR A 65 6.16 9.08 7.45
C THR A 65 6.75 8.55 8.74
N ARG A 66 5.89 8.37 9.75
CA ARG A 66 6.20 7.64 10.98
C ARG A 66 6.02 6.12 10.85
N ALA A 67 5.38 5.65 9.78
CA ALA A 67 5.20 4.23 9.52
C ALA A 67 6.54 3.52 9.26
N LYS A 68 6.60 2.22 9.53
CA LYS A 68 7.75 1.39 9.15
C LYS A 68 7.62 1.01 7.68
N VAL A 69 8.39 1.68 6.83
CA VAL A 69 8.33 1.48 5.38
C VAL A 69 9.32 0.40 4.94
N ILE A 70 8.84 -0.57 4.16
CA ILE A 70 9.64 -1.58 3.46
C ILE A 70 9.57 -1.25 1.96
N ILE A 71 10.62 -0.61 1.45
CA ILE A 71 10.70 -0.25 0.03
C ILE A 71 11.10 -1.47 -0.77
N ILE A 72 10.29 -1.83 -1.76
CA ILE A 72 10.63 -2.85 -2.76
C ILE A 72 11.11 -2.11 -4.02
N PRO A 73 12.35 -2.34 -4.48
CA PRO A 73 12.89 -1.68 -5.66
C PRO A 73 12.01 -1.86 -6.90
N GLN A 74 12.18 -0.97 -7.87
CA GLN A 74 11.43 -1.01 -9.12
C GLN A 74 11.77 -2.30 -9.88
N SER A 75 10.74 -3.01 -10.34
CA SER A 75 10.88 -4.18 -11.20
C SER A 75 11.15 -3.75 -12.65
N GLU A 76 11.64 -4.67 -13.50
CA GLU A 76 11.76 -4.42 -14.94
C GLU A 76 10.43 -3.99 -15.58
N ALA A 77 9.31 -4.55 -15.11
CA ALA A 77 7.98 -4.18 -15.55
C ALA A 77 7.58 -2.76 -15.11
N GLY A 78 8.02 -2.34 -13.91
CA GLY A 78 7.88 -0.95 -13.44
C GLY A 78 8.69 0.03 -14.29
N VAL A 79 9.93 -0.32 -14.63
CA VAL A 79 10.77 0.49 -15.54
C VAL A 79 10.11 0.66 -16.91
N ALA A 80 9.55 -0.42 -17.46
CA ALA A 80 8.84 -0.38 -18.74
C ALA A 80 7.56 0.47 -18.69
N PHE A 81 6.86 0.48 -17.55
CA PHE A 81 5.69 1.33 -17.32
C PHE A 81 6.07 2.81 -17.27
N GLU A 82 7.08 3.16 -16.50
CA GLU A 82 7.59 4.53 -16.36
C GLU A 82 8.12 5.09 -17.68
N GLY A 83 8.86 4.25 -18.44
CA GLY A 83 9.57 4.65 -19.67
C GLY A 83 8.71 4.94 -20.90
N GLY A 84 7.37 4.83 -20.83
CA GLY A 84 6.52 5.11 -21.99
C GLY A 84 5.02 5.10 -21.78
N PHE A 85 4.51 4.52 -20.69
CA PHE A 85 3.06 4.29 -20.55
C PHE A 85 2.32 5.37 -19.77
N GLU A 86 2.90 5.97 -18.72
CA GLU A 86 2.17 7.00 -17.95
C GLU A 86 1.79 8.21 -18.80
N ALA A 87 2.72 8.70 -19.62
CA ALA A 87 2.47 9.84 -20.51
C ALA A 87 1.37 9.51 -21.53
N GLU A 88 1.35 8.28 -22.05
CA GLU A 88 0.37 7.81 -23.05
C GLU A 88 -1.01 7.53 -22.43
N MET A 89 -1.07 7.05 -21.17
CA MET A 89 -2.31 6.75 -20.46
C MET A 89 -2.99 8.05 -19.97
N ILE A 90 -2.25 9.00 -19.40
CA ILE A 90 -2.82 10.25 -18.89
C ILE A 90 -3.27 11.15 -20.05
N SER A 91 -2.51 11.23 -21.14
CA SER A 91 -2.88 12.07 -22.30
C SER A 91 -4.06 11.52 -23.09
N ASN A 92 -4.23 10.19 -23.12
CA ASN A 92 -5.19 9.54 -24.00
C ASN A 92 -6.33 8.83 -23.28
N ALA A 93 -6.38 8.70 -21.95
CA ALA A 93 -7.50 8.00 -21.28
C ALA A 93 -8.87 8.60 -21.62
N TRP A 94 -8.92 9.92 -21.83
CA TRP A 94 -10.13 10.66 -22.21
C TRP A 94 -10.34 10.79 -23.73
N VAL A 95 -9.32 10.48 -24.52
CA VAL A 95 -9.27 10.63 -25.98
C VAL A 95 -9.03 9.28 -26.68
N ALA A 96 -9.08 8.17 -25.93
CA ALA A 96 -8.79 6.84 -26.43
C ALA A 96 -9.87 6.45 -27.43
N GLU A 97 -9.53 6.54 -28.72
CA GLU A 97 -10.42 6.16 -29.79
C GLU A 97 -10.51 4.62 -29.87
N GLY A 98 -11.65 4.09 -29.41
CA GLY A 98 -12.06 2.71 -29.65
C GLY A 98 -11.52 1.65 -28.68
N LEU A 99 -12.20 0.50 -28.68
CA LEU A 99 -12.01 -0.60 -27.73
C LEU A 99 -10.58 -1.20 -27.73
N GLY A 100 -9.90 -1.17 -28.89
CA GLY A 100 -8.57 -1.77 -29.06
C GLY A 100 -7.44 -1.01 -28.35
N GLY A 101 -7.43 0.33 -28.45
CA GLY A 101 -6.44 1.19 -27.77
C GLY A 101 -6.59 1.14 -26.25
N THR A 102 -7.84 1.15 -25.77
CA THR A 102 -8.17 0.99 -24.34
C THR A 102 -7.71 -0.37 -23.81
N MET A 103 -7.96 -1.47 -24.55
CA MET A 103 -7.55 -2.81 -24.14
C MET A 103 -6.01 -2.97 -24.13
N GLY A 104 -5.32 -2.40 -25.12
CA GLY A 104 -3.86 -2.38 -25.16
C GLY A 104 -3.25 -1.67 -23.96
N SER A 105 -3.83 -0.52 -23.58
CA SER A 105 -3.40 0.26 -22.43
C SER A 105 -3.65 -0.48 -21.12
N MET A 106 -4.83 -1.05 -20.94
CA MET A 106 -5.15 -1.86 -19.77
C MET A 106 -4.24 -3.09 -19.65
N LYS A 107 -3.87 -3.73 -20.77
CA LYS A 107 -2.92 -4.85 -20.75
C LYS A 107 -1.53 -4.45 -20.26
N ARG A 108 -1.00 -3.31 -20.72
CA ARG A 108 0.31 -2.78 -20.27
C ARG A 108 0.26 -2.40 -18.79
N PHE A 109 -0.81 -1.72 -18.37
CA PHE A 109 -1.07 -1.40 -16.98
C PHE A 109 -1.05 -2.65 -16.09
N MET A 110 -1.82 -3.68 -16.45
CA MET A 110 -1.87 -4.94 -15.70
C MET A 110 -0.54 -5.69 -15.70
N ALA A 111 0.24 -5.63 -16.80
CA ALA A 111 1.57 -6.22 -16.86
C ALA A 111 2.55 -5.58 -15.86
N ALA A 112 2.47 -4.26 -15.66
CA ALA A 112 3.29 -3.56 -14.67
C ALA A 112 2.94 -4.00 -13.23
N TRP A 113 1.65 -4.13 -12.92
CA TRP A 113 1.19 -4.63 -11.62
C TRP A 113 1.58 -6.09 -11.38
N GLN A 114 1.43 -6.96 -12.38
CA GLN A 114 1.83 -8.36 -12.28
C GLN A 114 3.33 -8.53 -12.11
N GLY A 115 4.13 -7.83 -12.92
CA GLY A 115 5.59 -7.88 -12.84
C GLY A 115 6.11 -7.36 -11.51
N THR A 116 5.54 -6.25 -11.03
CA THR A 116 5.87 -5.69 -9.70
C THR A 116 5.45 -6.64 -8.58
N CYS A 117 4.31 -7.31 -8.71
CA CYS A 117 3.89 -8.32 -7.75
C CYS A 117 4.86 -9.51 -7.69
N ASN A 118 5.21 -10.09 -8.83
CA ASN A 118 6.16 -11.21 -8.90
C ASN A 118 7.51 -10.84 -8.28
N TYR A 119 8.00 -9.64 -8.58
CA TYR A 119 9.24 -9.12 -8.00
C TYR A 119 9.12 -8.95 -6.47
N THR A 120 8.00 -8.40 -6.00
CA THR A 120 7.75 -8.22 -4.56
C THR A 120 7.72 -9.55 -3.80
N LEU A 121 7.01 -10.55 -4.32
CA LEU A 121 6.90 -11.87 -3.70
C LEU A 121 8.24 -12.61 -3.63
N GLN A 122 9.16 -12.31 -4.54
CA GLN A 122 10.51 -12.87 -4.58
C GLN A 122 11.54 -12.01 -3.83
N TYR A 123 11.13 -10.87 -3.27
CA TYR A 123 12.06 -9.98 -2.59
C TYR A 123 12.68 -10.69 -1.38
N PRO A 124 14.02 -10.80 -1.31
CA PRO A 124 14.68 -11.67 -0.34
C PRO A 124 14.28 -11.39 1.11
N GLY A 125 13.77 -12.41 1.80
CA GLY A 125 13.44 -12.32 3.22
C GLY A 125 12.14 -11.56 3.56
N LEU A 126 11.42 -11.06 2.55
CA LEU A 126 10.22 -10.24 2.78
C LEU A 126 9.16 -11.02 3.56
N MET A 127 8.75 -12.17 3.03
CA MET A 127 7.66 -12.95 3.63
C MET A 127 8.03 -13.49 5.01
N GLU A 128 9.28 -13.90 5.20
CA GLU A 128 9.81 -14.36 6.49
C GLU A 128 9.84 -13.23 7.52
N GLN A 129 10.17 -12.00 7.11
CA GLN A 129 10.11 -10.83 7.97
C GLN A 129 8.67 -10.50 8.36
N LEU A 130 7.75 -10.45 7.38
CA LEU A 130 6.35 -10.11 7.61
C LEU A 130 5.66 -11.15 8.52
N ALA A 131 5.94 -12.43 8.34
CA ALA A 131 5.35 -13.51 9.14
C ALA A 131 5.71 -13.43 10.64
N LYS A 132 6.84 -12.81 11.00
CA LYS A 132 7.26 -12.64 12.41
C LYS A 132 6.48 -11.54 13.14
N GLU A 133 5.89 -10.60 12.41
CA GLU A 133 5.31 -9.38 12.98
C GLU A 133 3.94 -9.60 13.60
N LYS A 134 3.15 -10.55 13.07
CA LYS A 134 1.75 -10.85 13.43
C LYS A 134 0.83 -9.62 13.40
N TYR A 135 0.11 -9.45 12.30
CA TYR A 135 -0.74 -8.28 12.08
C TYR A 135 -2.18 -8.50 12.51
N ASP A 136 -2.81 -7.47 13.07
CA ASP A 136 -4.21 -7.49 13.47
C ASP A 136 -5.15 -7.14 12.31
N GLY A 137 -4.64 -6.41 11.31
CA GLY A 137 -5.37 -6.06 10.11
C GLY A 137 -4.47 -5.62 8.97
N ALA A 138 -5.04 -5.59 7.77
CA ALA A 138 -4.34 -5.20 6.57
C ALA A 138 -5.14 -4.23 5.70
N ILE A 139 -4.43 -3.37 4.97
CA ILE A 139 -5.02 -2.28 4.18
C ILE A 139 -4.38 -2.22 2.80
N SER A 140 -5.22 -2.25 1.77
CA SER A 140 -4.76 -2.13 0.38
C SER A 140 -5.81 -1.43 -0.48
N GLU A 141 -5.41 -1.07 -1.69
CA GLU A 141 -6.33 -0.65 -2.75
C GLU A 141 -6.73 -1.82 -3.66
N PRO A 142 -7.94 -1.78 -4.27
CA PRO A 142 -8.45 -2.86 -5.13
C PRO A 142 -7.51 -3.20 -6.28
N ILE A 143 -6.80 -2.20 -6.80
CA ILE A 143 -5.90 -2.35 -7.94
C ILE A 143 -4.62 -3.11 -7.56
N CYS A 144 -4.32 -3.22 -6.27
CA CYS A 144 -3.12 -3.87 -5.74
C CYS A 144 -3.39 -5.35 -5.41
N PHE A 145 -3.73 -6.14 -6.43
CA PHE A 145 -4.12 -7.55 -6.25
C PHE A 145 -3.10 -8.40 -5.47
N CYS A 146 -1.81 -8.10 -5.61
CA CYS A 146 -0.72 -8.78 -4.92
C CYS A 146 -0.86 -8.74 -3.39
N ALA A 147 -1.37 -7.62 -2.87
CA ALA A 147 -1.52 -7.39 -1.45
C ALA A 147 -2.39 -8.46 -0.79
N TYR A 148 -3.52 -8.78 -1.42
CA TYR A 148 -4.47 -9.76 -0.89
C TYR A 148 -3.86 -11.17 -0.81
N GLY A 149 -3.03 -11.55 -1.78
CA GLY A 149 -2.27 -12.81 -1.72
C GLY A 149 -1.26 -12.84 -0.57
N ILE A 150 -0.58 -11.72 -0.31
CA ILE A 150 0.32 -11.57 0.84
C ILE A 150 -0.47 -11.66 2.15
N PHE A 151 -1.61 -10.98 2.25
CA PHE A 151 -2.43 -10.97 3.47
C PHE A 151 -2.97 -12.36 3.81
N GLU A 152 -3.46 -13.09 2.80
CA GLU A 152 -3.89 -14.48 2.92
C GLU A 152 -2.74 -15.37 3.41
N GLN A 153 -1.56 -15.26 2.78
CA GLN A 153 -0.39 -16.06 3.15
C GLN A 153 0.11 -15.77 4.59
N LEU A 154 -0.15 -14.57 5.11
CA LEU A 154 0.16 -14.16 6.48
C LEU A 154 -0.97 -14.49 7.47
N GLY A 155 -2.11 -15.00 7.00
CA GLY A 155 -3.27 -15.34 7.84
C GLY A 155 -4.00 -14.13 8.41
N ILE A 156 -4.00 -13.00 7.70
CA ILE A 156 -4.65 -11.76 8.16
C ILE A 156 -6.12 -11.76 7.72
N GLU A 157 -7.05 -11.87 8.67
CA GLU A 157 -8.49 -11.96 8.38
C GLU A 157 -9.16 -10.59 8.23
N ASN A 158 -8.68 -9.57 8.97
CA ASN A 158 -9.27 -8.24 8.94
C ASN A 158 -8.66 -7.39 7.82
N ILE A 159 -9.31 -7.36 6.66
CA ILE A 159 -8.81 -6.63 5.48
C ILE A 159 -9.72 -5.44 5.18
N ALA A 160 -9.16 -4.23 5.18
CA ALA A 160 -9.81 -3.02 4.68
C ALA A 160 -9.37 -2.74 3.25
N THR A 161 -10.33 -2.59 2.35
CA THR A 161 -10.07 -2.13 0.97
C THR A 161 -10.48 -0.67 0.86
N THR A 162 -9.52 0.16 0.46
CA THR A 162 -9.70 1.61 0.32
C THR A 162 -9.42 2.02 -1.12
N LEU A 163 -9.97 3.12 -1.59
CA LEU A 163 -9.74 3.54 -2.96
C LEU A 163 -9.69 5.06 -3.03
N SER A 164 -8.57 5.59 -3.50
CA SER A 164 -8.52 6.96 -3.99
C SER A 164 -9.02 7.00 -5.43
N THR A 165 -9.92 7.93 -5.75
CA THR A 165 -10.32 8.24 -7.13
C THR A 165 -10.08 9.71 -7.38
N ALA A 166 -9.64 10.06 -8.59
CA ALA A 166 -9.62 11.45 -9.01
C ALA A 166 -11.04 11.86 -9.41
N SER A 167 -11.58 12.91 -8.77
CA SER A 167 -12.76 13.60 -9.28
C SER A 167 -12.33 14.63 -10.31
N SER A 168 -12.85 14.55 -11.53
CA SER A 168 -12.81 15.67 -12.45
C SER A 168 -13.91 16.66 -12.04
N GLU A 169 -13.52 17.81 -11.50
CA GLU A 169 -14.37 19.01 -11.52
C GLU A 169 -14.27 19.71 -12.87
#